data_AF-A0A7S1HCR0-F1
#
_entry.id   AF-A0A7S1HCR0-F1
#
_cell.length_a   1.000
_cell.length_b   1.000
_cell.length_c   1.000
_cell.angle_alpha   90.00
_cell.angle_beta   90.00
_cell.angle_gamma   90.00
#
_symmetry.space_group_name_H-M   'P 1'
#
loop_
_entity.id
_entity.type
_entity.pdbx_description
1 polymer ?
#
loop_
_entity_poly.entity_id
_entity_poly.type
_entity_poly.pdbx_seq_one_letter_code
_entity_poly.pdbx_strand_id
1 'polypeptide(L)'
;EERRKEEFAATFATSGANPVVTEYEKLIQRLLVPFLDAVNAVGGDVRRQGAHVARAFGAQREMLEEVSGRRKPSSDEELMDLLAETQEALAAIDDINERADSLRKHTAMVAGAMTAFGWVTTQEPKQYIGDMLNAVPVYGRQILQDCKGGEHAALVESLKYLLRGLQEYVGTYHPNGLTWNTRNVPRDNYEASPKTKGAGRLGAVDSEAKVEESEKLSALDDFIFDRVVPFVESAYALGSEKIRAQTDAVQKVFKAQRDFMTYVVRCRRPRDEDVAMLLGETSESLMEVEECSDNAADERLHLTMVAGGMAAMAWVSVPTNPIAYISDMINSTPVYGDKILRETQDLEDREDAERNAAFVRLFKDMLRGLNDYVKKYHHRGLAWNMSGMDLAEALAEDLANDEANATQYTPDGSLNNTHRTPDGSVNNTHRST
;
A
#
# COMPACT_ATOMS: atom_id res chain seq x y z
N GLU A 1 9.45 -19.82 -10.08
CA GLU A 1 9.82 -18.60 -9.34
C GLU A 1 8.94 -17.42 -9.75
N GLU A 2 8.74 -17.16 -11.05
CA GLU A 2 7.68 -16.24 -11.54
C GLU A 2 6.27 -16.69 -11.13
N ARG A 3 5.94 -17.99 -11.29
CA ARG A 3 4.66 -18.54 -10.81
C ARG A 3 4.36 -18.21 -9.34
N ARG A 4 5.36 -18.29 -8.46
CA ARG A 4 5.23 -18.02 -7.01
C ARG A 4 5.06 -16.53 -6.66
N LYS A 5 5.43 -15.62 -7.58
CA LYS A 5 5.15 -14.17 -7.49
C LYS A 5 3.72 -13.83 -7.95
N GLU A 6 3.12 -14.71 -8.73
CA GLU A 6 1.77 -14.57 -9.27
C GLU A 6 0.74 -15.22 -8.33
N GLU A 7 1.10 -16.35 -7.70
CA GLU A 7 0.39 -16.96 -6.55
C GLU A 7 0.34 -16.06 -5.30
N PHE A 8 1.16 -15.00 -5.21
CA PHE A 8 1.12 -14.01 -4.12
C PHE A 8 0.29 -12.75 -4.45
N ALA A 9 0.05 -12.48 -5.75
CA ALA A 9 -0.88 -11.41 -6.11
C ALA A 9 -2.32 -11.76 -5.71
N ALA A 10 -2.57 -13.07 -5.57
CA ALA A 10 -3.78 -13.87 -5.36
C ALA A 10 -4.64 -13.54 -4.17
N THR A 11 -4.00 -13.40 -3.04
CA THR A 11 -4.51 -13.58 -1.69
C THR A 11 -5.55 -12.59 -1.17
N PHE A 12 -6.04 -11.65 -1.98
CA PHE A 12 -6.74 -10.49 -1.39
C PHE A 12 -8.15 -10.19 -1.93
N ALA A 13 -8.88 -11.19 -2.40
CA ALA A 13 -10.27 -11.00 -2.80
C ALA A 13 -11.30 -11.61 -1.81
N THR A 14 -11.40 -11.12 -0.57
CA THR A 14 -12.61 -11.38 0.25
C THR A 14 -13.40 -10.15 0.67
N SER A 15 -14.73 -10.36 0.62
CA SER A 15 -15.78 -9.36 0.61
C SER A 15 -15.97 -8.69 1.97
N GLY A 16 -15.50 -7.45 2.04
CA GLY A 16 -15.84 -6.46 3.06
C GLY A 16 -15.19 -5.10 2.77
N ALA A 17 -14.01 -5.14 2.16
CA ALA A 17 -13.37 -4.01 1.49
C ALA A 17 -13.76 -3.99 0.00
N ASN A 18 -13.82 -2.81 -0.61
CA ASN A 18 -14.05 -2.67 -2.04
C ASN A 18 -12.84 -3.26 -2.79
N PRO A 19 -12.96 -4.42 -3.47
CA PRO A 19 -11.83 -5.10 -4.08
C PRO A 19 -11.16 -4.24 -5.17
N VAL A 20 -11.93 -3.31 -5.76
CA VAL A 20 -11.41 -2.31 -6.70
C VAL A 20 -10.38 -1.41 -6.01
N VAL A 21 -10.63 -0.95 -4.79
CA VAL A 21 -9.70 -0.07 -4.07
C VAL A 21 -8.56 -0.85 -3.44
N THR A 22 -8.82 -2.02 -2.86
CA THR A 22 -7.79 -2.87 -2.26
C THR A 22 -6.72 -3.28 -3.28
N GLU A 23 -7.10 -3.63 -4.49
CA GLU A 23 -6.15 -4.05 -5.53
C GLU A 23 -5.37 -2.86 -6.12
N TYR A 24 -5.97 -1.67 -6.08
CA TYR A 24 -5.28 -0.42 -6.42
C TYR A 24 -4.25 -0.03 -5.34
N GLU A 25 -4.57 -0.22 -4.06
CA GLU A 25 -3.64 0.03 -2.94
C GLU A 25 -2.41 -0.89 -3.01
N LYS A 26 -2.58 -2.16 -3.38
CA LYS A 26 -1.44 -3.05 -3.63
C LYS A 26 -0.55 -2.57 -4.77
N LEU A 27 -1.15 -2.07 -5.86
CA LEU A 27 -0.42 -1.51 -6.98
C LEU A 27 0.44 -0.34 -6.49
N ILE A 28 -0.12 0.57 -5.70
CA ILE A 28 0.60 1.67 -5.06
C ILE A 28 1.78 1.12 -4.25
N GLN A 29 1.54 0.21 -3.31
CA GLN A 29 2.59 -0.34 -2.45
C GLN A 29 3.72 -1.03 -3.24
N ARG A 30 3.37 -1.84 -4.25
CA ARG A 30 4.36 -2.63 -5.02
C ARG A 30 5.11 -1.82 -6.06
N LEU A 31 4.47 -0.86 -6.72
CA LEU A 31 4.98 -0.28 -7.96
C LEU A 31 5.20 1.22 -7.87
N LEU A 32 4.43 1.95 -7.04
CA LEU A 32 4.64 3.37 -6.86
C LEU A 32 5.87 3.63 -5.98
N VAL A 33 6.06 2.87 -4.90
CA VAL A 33 7.20 3.04 -3.99
C VAL A 33 8.56 2.90 -4.73
N PRO A 34 8.84 1.84 -5.51
CA PRO A 34 10.09 1.75 -6.25
C PRO A 34 10.27 2.86 -7.31
N PHE A 35 9.18 3.39 -7.87
CA PHE A 35 9.22 4.54 -8.76
C PHE A 35 9.61 5.81 -8.01
N LEU A 36 9.06 6.02 -6.81
CA LEU A 36 9.39 7.17 -5.94
C LEU A 36 10.86 7.13 -5.50
N ASP A 37 11.38 5.95 -5.16
CA ASP A 37 12.81 5.77 -4.87
C ASP A 37 13.68 6.16 -6.07
N ALA A 38 13.27 5.76 -7.29
CA ALA A 38 14.01 6.04 -8.50
C ALA A 38 14.01 7.53 -8.88
N VAL A 39 12.87 8.23 -8.79
CA VAL A 39 12.82 9.69 -9.03
C VAL A 39 13.58 10.46 -7.94
N ASN A 40 13.59 9.97 -6.69
CA ASN A 40 14.38 10.54 -5.60
C ASN A 40 15.88 10.41 -5.86
N ALA A 41 16.33 9.24 -6.32
CA ALA A 41 17.73 8.98 -6.66
C ALA A 41 18.21 9.84 -7.85
N VAL A 42 17.37 10.06 -8.86
CA VAL A 42 17.70 10.96 -9.98
C VAL A 42 17.69 12.45 -9.55
N GLY A 43 16.78 12.83 -8.65
CA GLY A 43 16.72 14.19 -8.10
C GLY A 43 16.10 15.22 -9.05
N GLY A 44 16.40 16.51 -8.81
CA GLY A 44 15.97 17.62 -9.68
C GLY A 44 14.46 17.73 -9.88
N ASP A 45 14.07 18.10 -11.10
CA ASP A 45 12.66 18.35 -11.46
C ASP A 45 11.84 17.06 -11.54
N VAL A 46 12.47 15.94 -11.89
CA VAL A 46 11.79 14.64 -11.94
C VAL A 46 11.44 14.11 -10.55
N ARG A 47 12.27 14.40 -9.52
CA ARG A 47 11.90 14.17 -8.12
C ARG A 47 10.64 14.96 -7.73
N ARG A 48 10.56 16.23 -8.14
CA ARG A 48 9.38 17.06 -7.86
C ARG A 48 8.12 16.50 -8.54
N GLN A 49 8.23 16.00 -9.77
CA GLN A 49 7.13 15.28 -10.41
C GLN A 49 6.73 14.03 -9.62
N GLY A 50 7.69 13.29 -9.06
CA GLY A 50 7.44 12.14 -8.19
C GLY A 50 6.43 12.40 -7.08
N ALA A 51 6.57 13.53 -6.37
CA ALA A 51 5.63 13.90 -5.31
C ALA A 51 4.20 14.13 -5.84
N HIS A 52 4.05 14.73 -7.01
CA HIS A 52 2.74 14.93 -7.64
C HIS A 52 2.18 13.65 -8.26
N VAL A 53 3.03 12.72 -8.72
CA VAL A 53 2.61 11.37 -9.11
C VAL A 53 2.02 10.65 -7.89
N ALA A 54 2.68 10.72 -6.73
CA ALA A 54 2.14 10.14 -5.50
C ALA A 54 0.78 10.74 -5.13
N ARG A 55 0.64 12.07 -5.23
CA ARG A 55 -0.64 12.76 -5.03
C ARG A 55 -1.72 12.29 -6.02
N ALA A 56 -1.38 12.10 -7.30
CA ALA A 56 -2.32 11.63 -8.31
C ALA A 56 -2.83 10.21 -8.01
N PHE A 57 -1.96 9.28 -7.60
CA PHE A 57 -2.36 7.94 -7.18
C PHE A 57 -3.23 7.97 -5.91
N GLY A 58 -2.89 8.80 -4.92
CA GLY A 58 -3.72 9.00 -3.72
C GLY A 58 -5.13 9.51 -4.06
N ALA A 59 -5.22 10.58 -4.85
CA ALA A 59 -6.49 11.15 -5.29
C ALA A 59 -7.33 10.17 -6.12
N GLN A 60 -6.69 9.39 -7.01
CA GLN A 60 -7.40 8.37 -7.79
C GLN A 60 -7.90 7.23 -6.90
N ARG A 61 -7.19 6.86 -5.83
CA ARG A 61 -7.66 5.88 -4.85
C ARG A 61 -8.93 6.37 -4.14
N GLU A 62 -8.95 7.62 -3.69
CA GLU A 62 -10.13 8.21 -3.04
C GLU A 62 -11.32 8.27 -3.99
N MET A 63 -11.08 8.68 -5.24
CA MET A 63 -12.12 8.68 -6.29
C MET A 63 -12.66 7.27 -6.55
N LEU A 64 -11.80 6.24 -6.61
CA LEU A 64 -12.20 4.84 -6.80
C LEU A 64 -13.07 4.32 -5.65
N GLU A 65 -12.82 4.77 -4.43
CA GLU A 65 -13.66 4.46 -3.27
C GLU A 65 -15.02 5.16 -3.39
N GLU A 66 -15.03 6.44 -3.75
CA GLU A 66 -16.27 7.21 -3.89
C GLU A 66 -17.18 6.66 -5.00
N VAL A 67 -16.64 6.30 -6.17
CA VAL A 67 -17.45 5.76 -7.29
C VAL A 67 -17.98 4.35 -7.02
N SER A 68 -17.36 3.61 -6.10
CA SER A 68 -17.84 2.29 -5.70
C SER A 68 -19.15 2.36 -4.91
N GLY A 69 -19.38 3.49 -4.23
CA GLY A 69 -20.60 3.79 -3.48
C GLY A 69 -21.63 4.57 -4.29
N ARG A 70 -21.20 5.34 -5.30
CA ARG A 70 -22.05 6.26 -6.07
C ARG A 70 -22.54 5.71 -7.41
N ARG A 71 -23.70 6.23 -7.84
CA ARG A 71 -24.15 6.09 -9.23
C ARG A 71 -23.34 7.01 -10.13
N LYS A 72 -23.26 6.64 -11.41
CA LYS A 72 -22.65 7.50 -12.44
C LYS A 72 -23.33 8.88 -12.46
N PRO A 73 -22.55 9.97 -12.38
CA PRO A 73 -23.02 11.33 -12.55
C PRO A 73 -23.86 11.49 -13.81
N SER A 74 -24.91 12.30 -13.69
CA SER A 74 -25.79 12.63 -14.84
C SER A 74 -25.30 13.87 -15.60
N SER A 75 -24.34 14.59 -15.02
CA SER A 75 -23.75 15.80 -15.59
C SER A 75 -22.23 15.67 -15.68
N ASP A 76 -21.65 16.31 -16.69
CA ASP A 76 -20.19 16.36 -16.87
C ASP A 76 -19.51 17.19 -15.77
N GLU A 77 -20.21 18.18 -15.20
CA GLU A 77 -19.71 19.02 -14.11
C GLU A 77 -19.44 18.19 -12.84
N GLU A 78 -20.39 17.34 -12.44
CA GLU A 78 -20.24 16.45 -11.29
C GLU A 78 -19.14 15.38 -11.52
N LEU A 79 -18.91 14.95 -12.76
CA LEU A 79 -17.78 14.08 -13.09
C LEU A 79 -16.44 14.81 -12.98
N MET A 80 -16.38 16.08 -13.41
CA MET A 80 -15.16 16.87 -13.32
C MET A 80 -14.80 17.23 -11.87
N ASP A 81 -15.79 17.50 -11.02
CA ASP A 81 -15.58 17.74 -9.59
C ASP A 81 -14.93 16.53 -8.91
N LEU A 82 -15.40 15.32 -9.23
CA LEU A 82 -14.83 14.07 -8.72
C LEU A 82 -13.38 13.84 -9.17
N LEU A 83 -13.02 14.35 -10.35
CA LEU A 83 -11.67 14.21 -10.91
C LEU A 83 -10.74 15.36 -10.51
N ALA A 84 -11.24 16.39 -9.83
CA ALA A 84 -10.54 17.66 -9.64
C ALA A 84 -9.16 17.49 -8.98
N GLU A 85 -9.06 16.70 -7.91
CA GLU A 85 -7.78 16.49 -7.21
C GLU A 85 -6.77 15.71 -8.05
N THR A 86 -7.24 14.73 -8.83
CA THR A 86 -6.39 14.02 -9.79
C THR A 86 -5.92 14.99 -10.87
N GLN A 87 -6.81 15.82 -11.43
CA GLN A 87 -6.48 16.80 -12.46
C GLN A 87 -5.50 17.86 -11.96
N GLU A 88 -5.64 18.33 -10.72
CA GLU A 88 -4.70 19.29 -10.12
C GLU A 88 -3.30 18.68 -9.97
N ALA A 89 -3.21 17.42 -9.56
CA ALA A 89 -1.95 16.70 -9.48
C ALA A 89 -1.30 16.52 -10.87
N LEU A 90 -2.08 16.17 -11.90
CA LEU A 90 -1.60 16.07 -13.28
C LEU A 90 -1.14 17.42 -13.84
N ALA A 91 -1.89 18.50 -13.59
CA ALA A 91 -1.51 19.85 -14.00
C ALA A 91 -0.18 20.28 -13.37
N ALA A 92 0.06 19.95 -12.10
CA ALA A 92 1.34 20.21 -11.45
C ALA A 92 2.51 19.44 -12.08
N ILE A 93 2.28 18.21 -12.54
CA ILE A 93 3.29 17.40 -13.26
C ILE A 93 3.64 18.04 -14.60
N ASP A 94 2.65 18.53 -15.34
CA ASP A 94 2.83 19.23 -16.61
C ASP A 94 3.51 20.59 -16.43
N ASP A 95 3.13 21.36 -15.42
CA ASP A 95 3.76 22.64 -15.08
C ASP A 95 5.26 22.47 -14.80
N ILE A 96 5.64 21.41 -14.09
CA ILE A 96 7.06 21.09 -13.86
C ILE A 96 7.74 20.71 -15.17
N ASN A 97 7.08 19.92 -16.03
CA ASN A 97 7.63 19.51 -17.31
C ASN A 97 7.87 20.70 -18.26
N GLU A 98 6.93 21.64 -18.33
CA GLU A 98 7.04 22.83 -19.19
C GLU A 98 8.18 23.77 -18.76
N ARG A 99 8.45 23.83 -17.45
CA ARG A 99 9.48 24.70 -16.86
C ARG A 99 10.82 24.01 -16.64
N ALA A 100 10.96 22.74 -17.03
CA ALA A 100 12.15 21.95 -16.77
C ALA A 100 13.35 22.38 -17.63
N ASP A 101 14.36 22.99 -17.01
CA ASP A 101 15.61 23.39 -17.66
C ASP A 101 16.61 22.23 -17.80
N SER A 102 16.49 21.23 -16.91
CA SER A 102 17.36 20.05 -16.87
C SER A 102 16.53 18.77 -16.83
N LEU A 103 17.13 17.64 -17.24
CA LEU A 103 16.44 16.35 -17.31
C LEU A 103 15.12 16.37 -18.12
N ARG A 104 14.96 17.30 -19.07
CA ARG A 104 13.72 17.51 -19.82
C ARG A 104 13.13 16.26 -20.48
N LYS A 105 13.99 15.31 -20.89
CA LYS A 105 13.55 14.00 -21.42
C LYS A 105 12.91 13.11 -20.35
N HIS A 106 13.39 13.18 -19.11
CA HIS A 106 12.84 12.45 -17.97
C HIS A 106 11.50 13.06 -17.56
N THR A 107 11.44 14.40 -17.46
CA THR A 107 10.20 15.08 -17.06
C THR A 107 9.10 14.91 -18.10
N ALA A 108 9.46 14.95 -19.39
CA ALA A 108 8.52 14.69 -20.48
C ALA A 108 8.05 13.23 -20.52
N MET A 109 8.93 12.29 -20.17
CA MET A 109 8.57 10.87 -20.07
C MET A 109 7.54 10.64 -18.96
N VAL A 110 7.78 11.19 -17.76
CA VAL A 110 6.87 11.06 -16.62
C VAL A 110 5.55 11.76 -16.91
N ALA A 111 5.56 13.01 -17.39
CA ALA A 111 4.36 13.74 -17.76
C ALA A 111 3.53 13.00 -18.82
N GLY A 112 4.18 12.58 -19.92
CA GLY A 112 3.53 11.80 -20.97
C GLY A 112 2.94 10.49 -20.46
N ALA A 113 3.65 9.78 -19.57
CA ALA A 113 3.16 8.55 -18.95
C ALA A 113 1.93 8.81 -18.06
N MET A 114 1.90 9.90 -17.29
CA MET A 114 0.81 10.19 -16.36
C MET A 114 -0.51 10.58 -17.03
N THR A 115 -0.49 10.92 -18.32
CA THR A 115 -1.72 11.06 -19.12
C THR A 115 -2.59 9.78 -19.13
N ALA A 116 -2.01 8.62 -18.76
CA ALA A 116 -2.76 7.38 -18.56
C ALA A 116 -3.88 7.50 -17.50
N PHE A 117 -3.80 8.44 -16.56
CA PHE A 117 -4.89 8.70 -15.60
C PHE A 117 -6.20 9.13 -16.26
N GLY A 118 -6.15 9.60 -17.51
CA GLY A 118 -7.33 9.85 -18.34
C GLY A 118 -8.14 8.60 -18.70
N TRP A 119 -7.69 7.40 -18.32
CA TRP A 119 -8.42 6.14 -18.56
C TRP A 119 -9.87 6.18 -18.03
N VAL A 120 -10.11 6.96 -16.98
CA VAL A 120 -11.42 7.11 -16.32
C VAL A 120 -12.50 7.72 -17.22
N THR A 121 -12.11 8.40 -18.30
CA THR A 121 -13.03 9.06 -19.24
C THR A 121 -13.22 8.30 -20.55
N THR A 122 -12.62 7.12 -20.73
CA THR A 122 -12.70 6.31 -21.95
C THR A 122 -13.42 4.98 -21.71
N GLN A 123 -13.95 4.38 -22.78
CA GLN A 123 -14.55 3.05 -22.75
C GLN A 123 -13.55 1.92 -23.04
N GLU A 124 -12.34 2.24 -23.51
CA GLU A 124 -11.28 1.27 -23.77
C GLU A 124 -10.03 1.56 -22.93
N PRO A 125 -10.15 1.54 -21.58
CA PRO A 125 -9.14 2.13 -20.72
C PRO A 125 -7.84 1.31 -20.68
N LYS A 126 -7.90 -0.02 -20.90
CA LYS A 126 -6.71 -0.87 -21.04
C LYS A 126 -5.89 -0.53 -22.29
N GLN A 127 -6.55 -0.30 -23.43
CA GLN A 127 -5.88 0.09 -24.68
C GLN A 127 -5.29 1.49 -24.54
N TYR A 128 -6.06 2.42 -23.97
CA TYR A 128 -5.65 3.80 -23.73
C TYR A 128 -4.35 3.89 -22.90
N ILE A 129 -4.27 3.16 -21.77
CA ILE A 129 -3.03 3.12 -20.96
C ILE A 129 -1.89 2.45 -21.74
N GLY A 130 -2.19 1.44 -22.55
CA GLY A 130 -1.22 0.76 -23.40
C GLY A 130 -0.52 1.69 -24.38
N ASP A 131 -1.26 2.64 -24.96
CA ASP A 131 -0.71 3.63 -25.88
C ASP A 131 0.28 4.56 -25.16
N MET A 132 -0.02 4.97 -23.93
CA MET A 132 0.90 5.78 -23.11
C MET A 132 2.13 4.98 -22.65
N LEU A 133 1.93 3.72 -22.27
CA LEU A 133 3.01 2.79 -21.91
C LEU A 133 3.97 2.57 -23.10
N ASN A 134 3.47 2.51 -24.33
CA ASN A 134 4.28 2.34 -25.55
C ASN A 134 5.20 3.54 -25.84
N ALA A 135 4.90 4.73 -25.31
CA ALA A 135 5.76 5.90 -25.42
C ALA A 135 6.98 5.81 -24.48
N VAL A 136 6.87 5.15 -23.32
CA VAL A 136 7.93 5.09 -22.30
C VAL A 136 9.26 4.56 -22.85
N PRO A 137 9.32 3.44 -23.62
CA PRO A 137 10.57 2.94 -24.19
C PRO A 137 11.24 3.89 -25.18
N VAL A 138 10.48 4.79 -25.84
CA VAL A 138 11.03 5.76 -26.79
C VAL A 138 11.85 6.79 -26.05
N TYR A 139 11.30 7.38 -24.98
CA TYR A 139 12.03 8.28 -24.09
C TYR A 139 13.15 7.54 -23.35
N GLY A 140 12.89 6.35 -22.84
CA GLY A 140 13.84 5.52 -22.11
C GLY A 140 15.13 5.26 -22.91
N ARG A 141 15.02 4.91 -24.20
CA ARG A 141 16.20 4.74 -25.06
C ARG A 141 17.01 6.03 -25.19
N GLN A 142 16.36 7.18 -25.35
CA GLN A 142 17.04 8.46 -25.46
C GLN A 142 17.72 8.87 -24.15
N ILE A 143 17.06 8.62 -23.01
CA ILE A 143 17.60 8.86 -21.67
C ILE A 143 18.85 8.00 -21.46
N LEU A 144 18.77 6.70 -21.75
CA LEU A 144 19.88 5.77 -21.55
C LEU A 144 21.04 5.98 -22.52
N GLN A 145 20.79 6.65 -23.66
CA GLN A 145 21.84 7.07 -24.58
C GLN A 145 22.61 8.29 -24.04
N ASP A 146 21.91 9.23 -23.40
CA ASP A 146 22.49 10.47 -22.87
C ASP A 146 23.10 10.29 -21.46
N CYS A 147 22.48 9.45 -20.64
CA CYS A 147 22.80 9.21 -19.24
C CYS A 147 23.22 7.76 -19.05
N LYS A 148 24.48 7.51 -18.67
CA LYS A 148 25.04 6.16 -18.57
C LYS A 148 24.57 5.44 -17.29
N GLY A 149 23.46 4.71 -17.38
CA GLY A 149 23.04 3.70 -16.39
C GLY A 149 22.77 4.23 -14.97
N GLY A 150 22.56 3.33 -14.01
CA GLY A 150 22.28 3.68 -12.62
C GLY A 150 20.82 4.07 -12.36
N GLU A 151 20.63 5.14 -11.60
CA GLU A 151 19.34 5.71 -11.18
C GLU A 151 18.42 6.05 -12.36
N HIS A 152 18.98 6.50 -13.49
CA HIS A 152 18.21 6.80 -14.70
C HIS A 152 17.56 5.55 -15.32
N ALA A 153 18.25 4.42 -15.28
CA ALA A 153 17.71 3.15 -15.76
C ALA A 153 16.64 2.60 -14.80
N ALA A 154 16.87 2.73 -13.49
CA ALA A 154 15.90 2.38 -12.47
C ALA A 154 14.60 3.19 -12.62
N LEU A 155 14.69 4.48 -12.96
CA LEU A 155 13.52 5.30 -13.24
C LEU A 155 12.71 4.81 -14.44
N VAL A 156 13.38 4.56 -15.57
CA VAL A 156 12.70 4.12 -16.80
C VAL A 156 11.98 2.79 -16.59
N GLU A 157 12.64 1.84 -15.93
CA GLU A 157 12.05 0.53 -15.65
C GLU A 157 10.92 0.60 -14.62
N SER A 158 11.11 1.31 -13.50
CA SER A 158 10.05 1.45 -12.48
C SER A 158 8.80 2.16 -13.01
N LEU A 159 8.94 3.20 -13.85
CA LEU A 159 7.81 3.87 -14.50
C LEU A 159 7.05 2.93 -15.46
N LYS A 160 7.79 2.11 -16.22
CA LYS A 160 7.19 1.11 -17.11
C LYS A 160 6.41 0.06 -16.33
N TYR A 161 6.94 -0.43 -15.21
CA TYR A 161 6.23 -1.37 -14.34
C TYR A 161 5.00 -0.72 -13.71
N LEU A 162 5.11 0.52 -13.24
CA LEU A 162 3.99 1.27 -12.68
C LEU A 162 2.82 1.42 -13.67
N LEU A 163 3.09 1.86 -14.90
CA LEU A 163 2.03 1.97 -15.92
C LEU A 163 1.48 0.62 -16.37
N ARG A 164 2.31 -0.42 -16.43
CA ARG A 164 1.84 -1.76 -16.74
C ARG A 164 0.93 -2.31 -15.65
N GLY A 165 1.28 -2.09 -14.37
CA GLY A 165 0.42 -2.42 -13.24
C GLY A 165 -0.92 -1.70 -13.32
N LEU A 166 -0.92 -0.40 -13.66
CA LEU A 166 -2.16 0.37 -13.86
C LEU A 166 -3.00 -0.19 -15.01
N GLN A 167 -2.36 -0.53 -16.13
CA GLN A 167 -3.02 -1.14 -17.28
C GLN A 167 -3.68 -2.49 -16.94
N GLU A 168 -2.99 -3.34 -16.18
CA GLU A 168 -3.47 -4.64 -15.74
C GLU A 168 -4.63 -4.49 -14.75
N TYR A 169 -4.49 -3.61 -13.75
CA TYR A 169 -5.54 -3.28 -12.80
C TYR A 169 -6.82 -2.80 -13.51
N VAL A 170 -6.70 -1.78 -14.36
CA VAL A 170 -7.84 -1.21 -15.09
C VAL A 170 -8.45 -2.24 -16.04
N GLY A 171 -7.63 -3.07 -16.70
CA GLY A 171 -8.13 -4.15 -17.55
C GLY A 171 -8.95 -5.19 -16.80
N THR A 172 -8.67 -5.40 -15.51
CA THR A 172 -9.36 -6.38 -14.66
C THR A 172 -10.63 -5.80 -14.02
N TYR A 173 -10.54 -4.61 -13.41
CA TYR A 173 -11.63 -4.03 -12.61
C TYR A 173 -12.50 -3.04 -13.37
N HIS A 174 -12.00 -2.49 -14.48
CA HIS A 174 -12.65 -1.46 -15.29
C HIS A 174 -12.57 -1.74 -16.81
N PRO A 175 -12.88 -2.96 -17.30
CA PRO A 175 -12.61 -3.35 -18.68
C PRO A 175 -13.33 -2.50 -19.74
N ASN A 176 -14.45 -1.86 -19.38
CA ASN A 176 -15.28 -1.05 -20.27
C ASN A 176 -15.41 0.42 -19.79
N GLY A 177 -14.37 0.93 -19.13
CA GLY A 177 -14.37 2.25 -18.50
C GLY A 177 -14.66 2.20 -17.00
N LEU A 178 -14.63 3.37 -16.36
CA LEU A 178 -14.83 3.51 -14.91
C LEU A 178 -16.14 2.86 -14.45
N THR A 179 -16.04 1.98 -13.45
CA THR A 179 -17.15 1.15 -12.97
C THR A 179 -17.84 1.86 -11.80
N TRP A 180 -19.17 2.00 -11.87
CA TRP A 180 -19.99 2.70 -10.89
C TRP A 180 -20.93 1.74 -10.15
N ASN A 181 -21.44 2.14 -8.98
CA ASN A 181 -22.48 1.38 -8.27
C ASN A 181 -23.80 1.35 -9.06
N THR A 182 -24.34 0.14 -9.31
CA THR A 182 -25.55 -0.08 -10.10
C THR A 182 -26.81 -0.40 -9.27
N ARG A 183 -26.79 -0.28 -7.93
CA ARG A 183 -27.99 -0.54 -7.10
C ARG A 183 -29.11 0.48 -7.38
N ASN A 184 -30.03 0.09 -8.27
CA ASN A 184 -31.31 0.73 -8.50
C ASN A 184 -32.27 0.51 -7.32
N VAL A 185 -32.23 1.39 -6.31
CA VAL A 185 -33.42 1.70 -5.51
C VAL A 185 -33.58 3.22 -5.48
N PRO A 186 -34.54 3.79 -6.22
CA PRO A 186 -34.95 5.19 -6.07
C PRO A 186 -35.52 5.40 -4.67
N ARG A 187 -35.06 6.45 -3.99
CA ARG A 187 -35.47 6.81 -2.63
C ARG A 187 -36.77 7.64 -2.67
N ASP A 188 -37.84 7.11 -3.25
CA ASP A 188 -39.18 7.71 -3.16
C ASP A 188 -40.25 6.61 -3.29
N ASN A 189 -41.26 6.68 -2.42
CA ASN A 189 -42.40 5.75 -2.21
C ASN A 189 -42.18 4.62 -1.17
N TYR A 190 -42.32 4.99 0.10
CA TYR A 190 -42.85 4.08 1.13
C TYR A 190 -44.30 4.47 1.44
N GLU A 191 -45.24 4.06 0.58
CA GLU A 191 -46.66 3.99 0.97
C GLU A 191 -47.10 2.53 1.10
N ALA A 192 -47.41 2.19 2.35
CA ALA A 192 -48.39 1.23 2.85
C ALA A 192 -48.46 -0.18 2.21
N SER A 193 -47.88 -1.18 2.90
CA SER A 193 -48.60 -2.27 3.61
C SER A 193 -47.68 -3.47 3.89
N PRO A 194 -48.06 -4.43 4.75
CA PRO A 194 -48.65 -4.32 6.08
C PRO A 194 -47.72 -4.93 7.15
N LYS A 195 -48.03 -4.63 8.40
CA LYS A 195 -47.29 -4.99 9.62
C LYS A 195 -46.91 -6.48 9.71
N THR A 196 -45.62 -6.77 9.80
CA THR A 196 -45.09 -7.90 10.56
C THR A 196 -44.08 -7.35 11.58
N LYS A 197 -44.38 -7.59 12.86
CA LYS A 197 -43.60 -7.13 14.01
C LYS A 197 -42.29 -7.91 14.11
N GLY A 198 -41.18 -7.21 14.31
CA GLY A 198 -39.98 -7.73 14.97
C GLY A 198 -38.67 -7.46 14.24
N ALA A 199 -37.69 -6.91 14.97
CA ALA A 199 -36.26 -6.78 14.62
C ALA A 199 -35.82 -5.58 13.75
N GLY A 200 -36.02 -4.36 14.26
CA GLY A 200 -35.31 -3.16 13.80
C GLY A 200 -34.32 -2.69 14.86
N ARG A 201 -33.11 -3.28 14.92
CA ARG A 201 -31.96 -2.72 15.67
C ARG A 201 -30.58 -3.27 15.31
N LEU A 202 -30.49 -4.30 14.46
CA LEU A 202 -29.22 -4.98 14.13
C LEU A 202 -28.51 -4.36 12.90
N GLY A 203 -29.25 -3.95 11.86
CA GLY A 203 -28.64 -3.51 10.59
C GLY A 203 -27.90 -2.17 10.59
N ALA A 204 -28.14 -1.29 11.57
CA ALA A 204 -27.43 -0.01 11.68
C ALA A 204 -26.10 -0.14 12.47
N VAL A 205 -26.06 -1.08 13.43
CA VAL A 205 -24.87 -1.37 14.23
C VAL A 205 -23.80 -2.06 13.38
N ASP A 206 -24.20 -2.95 12.47
CA ASP A 206 -23.28 -3.64 11.57
C ASP A 206 -22.63 -2.72 10.52
N SER A 207 -23.31 -1.63 10.09
CA SER A 207 -22.71 -0.65 9.18
C SER A 207 -21.75 0.30 9.88
N GLU A 208 -22.07 0.71 11.12
CA GLU A 208 -21.23 1.62 11.91
C GLU A 208 -19.96 0.92 12.40
N ALA A 209 -20.08 -0.35 12.83
CA ALA A 209 -18.93 -1.17 13.21
C ALA A 209 -17.98 -1.43 12.03
N LYS A 210 -18.49 -1.69 10.81
CA LYS A 210 -17.65 -1.87 9.62
C LYS A 210 -16.86 -0.61 9.25
N VAL A 211 -17.45 0.57 9.43
CA VAL A 211 -16.77 1.86 9.20
C VAL A 211 -15.68 2.07 10.24
N GLU A 212 -15.95 1.80 11.52
CA GLU A 212 -14.97 1.91 12.61
C GLU A 212 -13.77 0.96 12.40
N GLU A 213 -14.01 -0.30 12.00
CA GLU A 213 -12.95 -1.27 11.72
C GLU A 213 -12.07 -0.87 10.51
N SER A 214 -12.68 -0.29 9.46
CA SER A 214 -11.94 0.25 8.32
C SER A 214 -11.10 1.47 8.71
N GLU A 215 -11.62 2.34 9.58
CA GLU A 215 -10.90 3.51 10.09
C GLU A 215 -9.68 3.11 10.92
N LYS A 216 -9.77 2.03 11.70
CA LYS A 216 -8.62 1.48 12.46
C LYS A 216 -7.45 1.12 11.55
N LEU A 217 -7.69 0.36 10.49
CA LEU A 217 -6.62 -0.02 9.56
C LEU A 217 -6.07 1.19 8.80
N SER A 218 -6.94 2.07 8.27
CA SER A 218 -6.49 3.27 7.56
C SER A 218 -5.62 4.16 8.46
N ALA A 219 -6.01 4.37 9.71
CA ALA A 219 -5.25 5.19 10.63
C ALA A 219 -3.92 4.54 11.07
N LEU A 220 -3.82 3.20 11.04
CA LEU A 220 -2.55 2.50 11.22
C LEU A 220 -1.64 2.72 10.01
N ASP A 221 -2.18 2.64 8.80
CA ASP A 221 -1.46 2.88 7.55
C ASP A 221 -0.96 4.34 7.47
N ASP A 222 -1.80 5.32 7.84
CA ASP A 222 -1.44 6.75 7.95
C ASP A 222 -0.31 6.95 8.98
N PHE A 223 -0.41 6.31 10.15
CA PHE A 223 0.65 6.36 11.17
C PHE A 223 1.98 5.81 10.64
N ILE A 224 1.96 4.68 9.93
CA ILE A 224 3.16 4.08 9.33
C ILE A 224 3.78 5.07 8.33
N PHE A 225 2.96 5.66 7.44
CA PHE A 225 3.44 6.62 6.46
C PHE A 225 3.98 7.90 7.10
N ASP A 226 3.22 8.52 8.00
CA ASP A 226 3.55 9.84 8.56
C ASP A 226 4.69 9.80 9.58
N ARG A 227 4.92 8.65 10.25
CA ARG A 227 5.82 8.57 11.42
C ARG A 227 6.89 7.49 11.32
N VAL A 228 6.59 6.33 10.73
CA VAL A 228 7.58 5.25 10.57
C VAL A 228 8.51 5.55 9.39
N VAL A 229 7.96 5.98 8.23
CA VAL A 229 8.78 6.28 7.04
C VAL A 229 9.81 7.40 7.31
N PRO A 230 9.45 8.56 7.89
CA PRO A 230 10.44 9.58 8.21
C PRO A 230 11.53 9.11 9.19
N PHE A 231 11.20 8.25 10.15
CA PHE A 231 12.20 7.65 11.03
C PHE A 231 13.17 6.76 10.23
N VAL A 232 12.66 5.88 9.36
CA VAL A 232 13.48 5.01 8.50
C VAL A 232 14.43 5.83 7.64
N GLU A 233 13.94 6.88 6.98
CA GLU A 233 14.77 7.78 6.17
C GLU A 233 15.89 8.43 6.99
N SER A 234 15.57 8.90 8.21
CA SER A 234 16.56 9.51 9.10
C SER A 234 17.61 8.51 9.59
N ALA A 235 17.23 7.25 9.81
CA ALA A 235 18.14 6.18 10.21
C ALA A 235 19.08 5.79 9.06
N TYR A 236 18.56 5.69 7.84
CA TYR A 236 19.38 5.45 6.64
C TYR A 236 20.35 6.59 6.35
N ALA A 237 19.95 7.84 6.62
CA ALA A 237 20.81 9.00 6.42
C ALA A 237 22.07 9.00 7.30
N LEU A 238 22.09 8.24 8.41
CA LEU A 238 23.30 8.05 9.24
C LEU A 238 24.39 7.22 8.52
N GLY A 239 24.05 6.52 7.43
CA GLY A 239 25.03 5.81 6.60
C GLY A 239 25.65 4.55 7.22
N SER A 240 25.20 4.13 8.41
CA SER A 240 25.66 2.90 9.05
C SER A 240 24.90 1.68 8.53
N GLU A 241 25.63 0.66 8.09
CA GLU A 241 25.05 -0.63 7.68
C GLU A 241 24.36 -1.35 8.86
N LYS A 242 24.87 -1.19 10.09
CA LYS A 242 24.27 -1.82 11.28
C LYS A 242 22.94 -1.16 11.64
N ILE A 243 22.90 0.17 11.62
CA ILE A 243 21.66 0.93 11.83
C ILE A 243 20.65 0.62 10.73
N ARG A 244 21.12 0.54 9.47
CA ARG A 244 20.27 0.13 8.34
C ARG A 244 19.66 -1.25 8.55
N ALA A 245 20.45 -2.25 8.92
CA ALA A 245 19.96 -3.61 9.17
C ALA A 245 18.89 -3.65 10.29
N GLN A 246 19.13 -2.96 11.41
CA GLN A 246 18.14 -2.87 12.48
C GLN A 246 16.87 -2.13 12.02
N THR A 247 17.02 -1.09 11.20
CA THR A 247 15.89 -0.32 10.64
C THR A 247 15.07 -1.14 9.66
N ASP A 248 15.70 -2.02 8.88
CA ASP A 248 15.00 -2.99 8.02
C ASP A 248 14.17 -3.97 8.86
N ALA A 249 14.71 -4.46 9.98
CA ALA A 249 13.96 -5.28 10.94
C ALA A 249 12.79 -4.50 11.57
N VAL A 250 12.96 -3.22 11.91
CA VAL A 250 11.86 -2.36 12.38
C VAL A 250 10.72 -2.29 11.37
N GLN A 251 11.02 -2.13 10.08
CA GLN A 251 10.00 -2.12 9.02
C GLN A 251 9.26 -3.47 8.95
N LYS A 252 9.97 -4.60 9.09
CA LYS A 252 9.33 -5.93 9.16
C LYS A 252 8.38 -6.03 10.36
N VAL A 253 8.74 -5.50 11.53
CA VAL A 253 7.86 -5.49 12.71
C VAL A 253 6.56 -4.72 12.42
N PHE A 254 6.64 -3.52 11.83
CA PHE A 254 5.43 -2.74 11.51
C PHE A 254 4.58 -3.42 10.44
N LYS A 255 5.20 -4.00 9.41
CA LYS A 255 4.49 -4.79 8.41
C LYS A 255 3.76 -5.98 9.04
N ALA A 256 4.46 -6.78 9.85
CA ALA A 256 3.89 -7.95 10.52
C ALA A 256 2.75 -7.56 11.47
N GLN A 257 2.87 -6.45 12.21
CA GLN A 257 1.77 -5.96 13.05
C GLN A 257 0.58 -5.43 12.25
N ARG A 258 0.82 -4.78 11.11
CA ARG A 258 -0.23 -4.34 10.21
C ARG A 258 -0.97 -5.54 9.64
N ASP A 259 -0.25 -6.56 9.19
CA ASP A 259 -0.82 -7.81 8.68
C ASP A 259 -1.64 -8.52 9.79
N PHE A 260 -1.10 -8.60 11.00
CA PHE A 260 -1.84 -9.07 12.17
C PHE A 260 -3.11 -8.26 12.44
N MET A 261 -3.06 -6.93 12.33
CA MET A 261 -4.21 -6.06 12.55
C MET A 261 -5.35 -6.31 11.57
N THR A 262 -5.06 -6.81 10.36
CA THR A 262 -6.12 -7.19 9.41
C THR A 262 -7.03 -8.29 9.98
N TYR A 263 -6.46 -9.25 10.71
CA TYR A 263 -7.23 -10.27 11.41
C TYR A 263 -7.97 -9.70 12.62
N VAL A 264 -7.37 -8.73 13.32
CA VAL A 264 -8.01 -8.08 14.48
C VAL A 264 -9.32 -7.39 14.09
N VAL A 265 -9.34 -6.73 12.94
CA VAL A 265 -10.53 -6.02 12.45
C VAL A 265 -11.52 -6.90 11.69
N ARG A 266 -11.09 -8.06 11.17
CA ARG A 266 -11.96 -9.02 10.45
C ARG A 266 -12.56 -10.08 11.37
N CYS A 267 -11.82 -10.52 12.39
CA CYS A 267 -12.15 -11.69 13.18
C CYS A 267 -12.70 -11.34 14.56
N ARG A 268 -13.55 -12.23 15.08
CA ARG A 268 -13.75 -12.32 16.54
C ARG A 268 -12.45 -12.79 17.17
N ARG A 269 -12.22 -12.40 18.43
CA ARG A 269 -11.02 -12.80 19.19
C ARG A 269 -10.83 -14.33 19.13
N PRO A 270 -9.73 -14.83 18.54
CA PRO A 270 -9.41 -16.24 18.50
C PRO A 270 -8.99 -16.79 19.88
N ARG A 271 -8.65 -18.08 19.93
CA ARG A 271 -8.01 -18.67 21.11
C ARG A 271 -6.59 -18.13 21.24
N ASP A 272 -6.07 -18.13 22.46
CA ASP A 272 -4.76 -17.55 22.75
C ASP A 272 -3.62 -18.20 21.96
N GLU A 273 -3.70 -19.53 21.73
CA GLU A 273 -2.76 -20.27 20.89
C GLU A 273 -2.76 -19.77 19.44
N ASP A 274 -3.95 -19.49 18.89
CA ASP A 274 -4.09 -19.01 17.52
C ASP A 274 -3.62 -17.54 17.41
N VAL A 275 -3.86 -16.71 18.44
CA VAL A 275 -3.32 -15.34 18.51
C VAL A 275 -1.80 -15.36 18.58
N ALA A 276 -1.21 -16.27 19.36
CA ALA A 276 0.24 -16.43 19.45
C ALA A 276 0.85 -16.84 18.10
N MET A 277 0.17 -17.72 17.34
CA MET A 277 0.58 -18.10 15.99
C MET A 277 0.59 -16.90 15.05
N LEU A 278 -0.46 -16.08 15.04
CA LEU A 278 -0.53 -14.88 14.19
C LEU A 278 0.53 -13.82 14.55
N LEU A 279 0.98 -13.79 15.82
CA LEU A 279 2.06 -12.91 16.29
C LEU A 279 3.46 -13.47 16.05
N GLY A 280 3.59 -14.64 15.40
CA GLY A 280 4.88 -15.29 15.12
C GLY A 280 5.84 -14.37 14.37
N GLU A 281 5.43 -13.84 13.22
CA GLU A 281 6.27 -12.94 12.40
C GLU A 281 6.64 -11.64 13.13
N THR A 282 5.73 -11.12 13.95
CA THR A 282 6.00 -9.94 14.79
C THR A 282 7.08 -10.26 15.82
N SER A 283 6.99 -11.43 16.46
CA SER A 283 7.94 -11.88 17.48
C SER A 283 9.32 -12.14 16.87
N GLU A 284 9.38 -12.81 15.71
CA GLU A 284 10.61 -13.04 14.94
C GLU A 284 11.29 -11.73 14.55
N SER A 285 10.52 -10.79 13.99
CA SER A 285 11.07 -9.49 13.58
C SER A 285 11.55 -8.67 14.78
N LEU A 286 10.90 -8.76 15.94
CA LEU A 286 11.35 -8.11 17.18
C LEU A 286 12.64 -8.72 17.70
N MET A 287 12.80 -10.04 17.64
CA MET A 287 14.07 -10.69 17.97
C MET A 287 15.18 -10.23 17.04
N GLU A 288 14.94 -10.10 15.73
CA GLU A 288 15.93 -9.54 14.79
C GLU A 288 16.36 -8.11 15.19
N VAL A 289 15.43 -7.25 15.64
CA VAL A 289 15.74 -5.89 16.12
C VAL A 289 16.65 -5.93 17.35
N GLU A 290 16.38 -6.84 18.30
CA GLU A 290 17.16 -7.02 19.52
C GLU A 290 18.57 -7.57 19.20
N GLU A 291 18.67 -8.59 18.35
CA GLU A 291 19.93 -9.19 17.91
C GLU A 291 20.87 -8.18 17.24
N CYS A 292 20.34 -7.20 16.50
CA CYS A 292 21.15 -6.13 15.92
C CYS A 292 21.84 -5.26 16.97
N SER A 293 21.30 -5.18 18.19
CA SER A 293 21.90 -4.45 19.30
C SER A 293 22.92 -5.28 20.09
N ASP A 294 22.83 -6.61 20.00
CA ASP A 294 23.78 -7.53 20.60
C ASP A 294 25.11 -7.49 19.82
N ASN A 295 26.20 -7.17 20.52
CA ASN A 295 27.57 -7.10 19.99
C ASN A 295 27.93 -5.84 19.17
N ALA A 296 27.14 -4.78 19.24
CA ALA A 296 27.51 -3.49 18.66
C ALA A 296 28.51 -2.72 19.54
N ALA A 297 29.81 -2.82 19.24
CA ALA A 297 30.83 -1.99 19.88
C ALA A 297 30.70 -0.50 19.44
N ASP A 298 30.51 -0.29 18.15
CA ASP A 298 30.24 1.01 17.52
C ASP A 298 28.73 1.24 17.41
N GLU A 299 28.26 2.48 17.54
CA GLU A 299 26.82 2.88 17.41
C GLU A 299 25.88 2.21 18.43
N ARG A 300 26.45 1.64 19.50
CA ARG A 300 25.72 0.92 20.55
C ARG A 300 24.53 1.72 21.10
N LEU A 301 24.69 3.03 21.27
CA LEU A 301 23.64 3.89 21.82
C LEU A 301 22.41 3.95 20.91
N HIS A 302 22.59 4.09 19.59
CA HIS A 302 21.51 4.10 18.60
C HIS A 302 20.77 2.78 18.59
N LEU A 303 21.54 1.68 18.48
CA LEU A 303 20.96 0.35 18.39
C LEU A 303 20.23 -0.06 19.68
N THR A 304 20.77 0.31 20.84
CA THR A 304 20.12 0.05 22.14
C THR A 304 18.87 0.92 22.33
N MET A 305 18.90 2.18 21.87
CA MET A 305 17.73 3.05 21.92
C MET A 305 16.57 2.46 21.12
N VAL A 306 16.86 2.02 19.89
CA VAL A 306 15.84 1.44 19.00
C VAL A 306 15.33 0.12 19.57
N ALA A 307 16.20 -0.82 19.96
CA ALA A 307 15.78 -2.09 20.55
C ALA A 307 14.91 -1.88 21.80
N GLY A 308 15.33 -1.01 22.72
CA GLY A 308 14.57 -0.71 23.93
C GLY A 308 13.22 -0.03 23.65
N GLY A 309 13.14 0.86 22.66
CA GLY A 309 11.89 1.52 22.29
C GLY A 309 10.95 0.60 21.51
N MET A 310 11.46 -0.27 20.65
CA MET A 310 10.67 -1.19 19.83
C MET A 310 10.00 -2.29 20.65
N ALA A 311 10.44 -2.54 21.88
CA ALA A 311 9.70 -3.35 22.85
C ALA A 311 8.24 -2.85 23.03
N ALA A 312 7.96 -1.57 22.77
CA ALA A 312 6.59 -1.02 22.75
C ALA A 312 5.64 -1.79 21.84
N MET A 313 6.13 -2.44 20.78
CA MET A 313 5.31 -3.22 19.85
C MET A 313 4.63 -4.41 20.55
N ALA A 314 5.15 -4.91 21.66
CA ALA A 314 4.48 -5.96 22.45
C ALA A 314 3.14 -5.50 23.08
N TRP A 315 2.71 -4.24 22.91
CA TRP A 315 1.43 -3.71 23.37
C TRP A 315 0.21 -4.55 22.94
N VAL A 316 0.27 -5.21 21.79
CA VAL A 316 -0.80 -6.09 21.26
C VAL A 316 -1.11 -7.26 22.20
N SER A 317 -0.14 -7.64 23.04
CA SER A 317 -0.25 -8.70 24.04
C SER A 317 -0.58 -8.17 25.44
N VAL A 318 -0.79 -6.86 25.61
CA VAL A 318 -1.08 -6.21 26.89
C VAL A 318 -2.60 -6.08 27.09
N PRO A 319 -3.21 -6.83 28.03
CA PRO A 319 -4.67 -7.03 28.08
C PRO A 319 -5.46 -5.88 28.71
N THR A 320 -4.82 -4.94 29.42
CA THR A 320 -5.55 -3.97 30.25
C THR A 320 -5.12 -2.52 30.09
N ASN A 321 -3.82 -2.26 29.90
CA ASN A 321 -3.30 -0.90 29.81
C ASN A 321 -2.12 -0.78 28.83
N PRO A 322 -2.35 -1.01 27.53
CA PRO A 322 -1.29 -0.91 26.52
C PRO A 322 -0.71 0.51 26.40
N ILE A 323 -1.51 1.55 26.67
CA ILE A 323 -1.07 2.95 26.64
C ILE A 323 0.02 3.20 27.69
N ALA A 324 -0.19 2.76 28.94
CA ALA A 324 0.82 2.93 29.98
C ALA A 324 2.09 2.13 29.65
N TYR A 325 1.93 0.91 29.12
CA TYR A 325 3.05 0.09 28.67
C TYR A 325 3.91 0.81 27.61
N ILE A 326 3.28 1.33 26.55
CA ILE A 326 4.00 2.09 25.51
C ILE A 326 4.60 3.36 26.10
N SER A 327 3.90 4.04 27.00
CA SER A 327 4.40 5.24 27.67
C SER A 327 5.66 4.97 28.48
N ASP A 328 5.77 3.81 29.14
CA ASP A 328 6.97 3.41 29.86
C ASP A 328 8.16 3.20 28.91
N MET A 329 7.93 2.64 27.71
CA MET A 329 8.96 2.50 26.67
C MET A 329 9.37 3.85 26.06
N ILE A 330 8.41 4.76 25.86
CA ILE A 330 8.71 6.15 25.46
C ILE A 330 9.57 6.83 26.52
N ASN A 331 9.27 6.61 27.81
CA ASN A 331 9.98 7.25 28.92
C ASN A 331 11.37 6.65 29.17
N SER A 332 11.64 5.42 28.74
CA SER A 332 12.98 4.82 28.80
C SER A 332 13.89 5.30 27.66
N THR A 333 13.32 5.64 26.49
CA THR A 333 14.03 6.05 25.28
C THR A 333 15.00 7.24 25.47
N PRO A 334 14.65 8.33 26.21
CA PRO A 334 15.55 9.45 26.45
C PRO A 334 16.90 9.08 27.09
N VAL A 335 16.99 7.99 27.86
CA VAL A 335 18.24 7.57 28.52
C VAL A 335 19.37 7.33 27.51
N TYR A 336 19.04 6.84 26.32
CA TYR A 336 19.99 6.63 25.22
C TYR A 336 19.96 7.79 24.23
N GLY A 337 18.78 8.30 23.89
CA GLY A 337 18.65 9.44 22.98
C GLY A 337 19.42 10.67 23.45
N ASP A 338 19.37 11.00 24.73
CA ASP A 338 20.05 12.18 25.29
C ASP A 338 21.58 11.96 25.36
N LYS A 339 22.04 10.70 25.43
CA LYS A 339 23.46 10.35 25.31
C LYS A 339 23.95 10.52 23.88
N ILE A 340 23.19 10.06 22.89
CA ILE A 340 23.47 10.25 21.47
C ILE A 340 23.63 11.75 21.21
N LEU A 341 22.63 12.55 21.58
CA LEU A 341 22.66 14.00 21.38
C LEU A 341 23.89 14.65 22.04
N ARG A 342 24.25 14.25 23.27
CA ARG A 342 25.43 14.79 23.96
C ARG A 342 26.75 14.38 23.30
N GLU A 343 26.84 13.17 22.76
CA GLU A 343 28.06 12.69 22.09
C GLU A 343 28.20 13.28 20.68
N THR A 344 27.09 13.67 20.04
CA THR A 344 27.09 14.18 18.67
C THR A 344 26.99 15.71 18.57
N GLN A 345 26.61 16.42 19.64
CA GLN A 345 26.43 17.89 19.63
C GLN A 345 27.71 18.68 19.29
N ASP A 346 28.88 18.13 19.62
CA ASP A 346 30.18 18.80 19.48
C ASP A 346 30.98 18.27 18.27
N LEU A 347 30.35 17.48 17.39
CA LEU A 347 30.98 17.02 16.16
C LEU A 347 31.35 18.20 15.27
N GLU A 348 32.55 18.12 14.66
CA GLU A 348 32.99 19.14 13.70
C GLU A 348 32.05 19.18 12.47
N ASP A 349 31.52 18.02 12.09
CA ASP A 349 30.48 17.90 11.06
C ASP A 349 29.10 18.21 11.66
N ARG A 350 28.62 19.43 11.41
CA ARG A 350 27.29 19.88 11.84
C ARG A 350 26.14 19.14 11.14
N GLU A 351 26.35 18.64 9.92
CA GLU A 351 25.31 17.86 9.25
C GLU A 351 25.17 16.49 9.91
N ASP A 352 26.27 15.87 10.31
CA ASP A 352 26.22 14.61 11.05
C ASP A 352 25.55 14.78 12.43
N ALA A 353 25.87 15.86 13.16
CA ALA A 353 25.18 16.21 14.40
C ALA A 353 23.66 16.35 14.21
N GLU A 354 23.23 17.00 13.13
CA GLU A 354 21.80 17.19 12.80
C GLU A 354 21.13 15.88 12.37
N ARG A 355 21.80 15.00 11.60
CA ARG A 355 21.26 13.67 11.26
C ARG A 355 21.00 12.84 12.50
N ASN A 356 21.94 12.85 13.45
CA ASN A 356 21.79 12.19 14.74
C ASN A 356 20.64 12.78 15.57
N ALA A 357 20.48 14.11 15.56
CA ALA A 357 19.38 14.77 16.24
C ALA A 357 18.02 14.44 15.61
N ALA A 358 17.93 14.41 14.28
CA ALA A 358 16.74 14.03 13.53
C ALA A 358 16.34 12.58 13.83
N PHE A 359 17.30 11.65 13.82
CA PHE A 359 17.09 10.25 14.18
C PHE A 359 16.46 10.09 15.56
N VAL A 360 17.03 10.72 16.59
CA VAL A 360 16.48 10.64 17.97
C VAL A 360 15.09 11.27 18.06
N ARG A 361 14.88 12.41 17.41
CA ARG A 361 13.59 13.13 17.42
C ARG A 361 12.50 12.30 16.74
N LEU A 362 12.77 11.77 15.55
CA LEU A 362 11.80 11.03 14.75
C LEU A 362 11.49 9.66 15.35
N PHE A 363 12.47 9.00 15.99
CA PHE A 363 12.19 7.77 16.74
C PHE A 363 11.23 8.01 17.92
N LYS A 364 11.48 9.07 18.72
CA LYS A 364 10.58 9.46 19.83
C LYS A 364 9.18 9.83 19.31
N ASP A 365 9.11 10.46 18.13
CA ASP A 365 7.86 10.84 17.48
C ASP A 365 7.07 9.63 16.97
N MET A 366 7.73 8.64 16.38
CA MET A 366 7.16 7.36 15.99
C MET A 366 6.53 6.63 17.18
N LEU A 367 7.23 6.50 18.32
CA LEU A 367 6.67 5.84 19.51
C LEU A 367 5.44 6.59 20.07
N ARG A 368 5.45 7.94 20.01
CA ARG A 368 4.27 8.74 20.41
C ARG A 368 3.10 8.54 19.47
N GLY A 369 3.34 8.50 18.16
CA GLY A 369 2.31 8.18 17.16
C GLY A 369 1.68 6.82 17.40
N LEU A 370 2.48 5.80 17.73
CA LEU A 370 1.97 4.48 18.12
C LEU A 370 1.08 4.57 19.36
N ASN A 371 1.51 5.31 20.39
CA ASN A 371 0.72 5.48 21.61
C ASN A 371 -0.60 6.21 21.36
N ASP A 372 -0.61 7.22 20.48
CA ASP A 372 -1.81 7.95 20.08
C ASP A 372 -2.78 7.06 19.30
N TYR A 373 -2.28 6.24 18.37
CA TYR A 373 -3.06 5.23 17.66
C TYR A 373 -3.71 4.23 18.64
N VAL A 374 -2.90 3.63 19.53
CA VAL A 374 -3.38 2.67 20.53
C VAL A 374 -4.36 3.33 21.49
N LYS A 375 -4.14 4.58 21.86
CA LYS A 375 -5.06 5.36 22.70
C LYS A 375 -6.40 5.63 22.02
N LYS A 376 -6.43 5.83 20.70
CA LYS A 376 -7.67 6.04 19.96
C LYS A 376 -8.47 4.74 19.81
N TYR A 377 -7.82 3.66 19.40
CA TYR A 377 -8.54 2.45 18.94
C TYR A 377 -8.43 1.23 19.87
N HIS A 378 -7.43 1.17 20.74
CA HIS A 378 -7.08 -0.01 21.53
C HIS A 378 -6.80 0.32 23.01
N HIS A 379 -7.46 1.34 23.55
CA HIS A 379 -7.18 1.92 24.86
C HIS A 379 -7.36 0.97 26.06
N ARG A 380 -8.05 -0.17 25.89
CA ARG A 380 -8.29 -1.20 26.92
C ARG A 380 -7.64 -2.54 26.58
N GLY A 381 -6.61 -2.52 25.73
CA GLY A 381 -6.06 -3.72 25.11
C GLY A 381 -6.54 -3.88 23.68
N LEU A 382 -6.02 -4.89 23.01
CA LEU A 382 -6.31 -5.17 21.61
C LEU A 382 -7.82 -5.36 21.37
N ALA A 383 -8.38 -4.51 20.53
CA ALA A 383 -9.82 -4.39 20.32
C ALA A 383 -10.25 -5.15 19.06
N TRP A 384 -10.62 -6.42 19.24
CA TRP A 384 -11.11 -7.31 18.18
C TRP A 384 -12.51 -6.94 17.71
N ASN A 385 -12.83 -7.27 16.46
CA ASN A 385 -14.17 -7.11 15.92
C ASN A 385 -15.15 -8.12 16.56
N MET A 386 -16.02 -7.64 17.44
CA MET A 386 -17.00 -8.46 18.16
C MET A 386 -18.03 -9.14 17.23
N SER A 387 -18.27 -8.55 16.06
CA SER A 387 -19.15 -9.09 15.02
C SER A 387 -18.37 -9.74 13.88
N GLY A 388 -17.05 -9.92 14.03
CA GLY A 388 -16.17 -10.47 13.02
C GLY A 388 -16.48 -11.92 12.66
N MET A 389 -15.74 -12.43 11.68
CA MET A 389 -15.78 -13.84 11.29
C MET A 389 -14.92 -14.72 12.20
N ASP A 390 -15.01 -16.04 12.06
CA ASP A 390 -14.09 -16.95 12.74
C ASP A 390 -12.70 -16.92 12.07
N LEU A 391 -11.63 -17.13 12.84
CA LEU A 391 -10.27 -17.13 12.29
C LEU A 391 -10.09 -18.21 11.21
N ALA A 392 -10.69 -19.39 11.38
CA ALA A 392 -10.58 -20.45 10.38
C ALA A 392 -11.25 -20.03 9.06
N GLU A 393 -12.34 -19.27 9.13
CA GLU A 393 -13.01 -18.71 7.95
C GLU A 393 -12.12 -17.63 7.30
N ALA A 394 -11.52 -16.73 8.08
CA ALA A 394 -10.61 -15.71 7.56
C ALA A 394 -9.35 -16.31 6.90
N LEU A 395 -8.75 -17.34 7.50
CA LEU A 395 -7.61 -18.05 6.92
C LEU A 395 -7.99 -18.81 5.65
N ALA A 396 -9.18 -19.41 5.61
CA ALA A 396 -9.69 -20.08 4.42
C ALA A 396 -9.98 -19.08 3.28
N GLU A 397 -10.48 -17.89 3.63
CA GLU A 397 -10.63 -16.76 2.72
C GLU A 397 -9.28 -16.33 2.13
N ASP A 398 -8.27 -16.15 2.97
CA ASP A 398 -6.94 -15.77 2.52
C ASP A 398 -6.34 -16.87 1.63
N LEU A 399 -6.42 -18.14 2.03
CA LEU A 399 -6.00 -19.30 1.23
C LEU A 399 -6.73 -19.40 -0.13
N ALA A 400 -8.05 -19.21 -0.14
CA ALA A 400 -8.85 -19.27 -1.36
C ALA A 400 -8.48 -18.14 -2.33
N ASN A 401 -8.18 -16.97 -1.78
CA ASN A 401 -7.67 -15.88 -2.57
C ASN A 401 -6.26 -16.22 -3.08
N ASP A 402 -5.37 -16.79 -2.25
CA ASP A 402 -4.01 -17.21 -2.62
C ASP A 402 -4.03 -18.18 -3.82
N GLU A 403 -5.02 -19.07 -3.84
CA GLU A 403 -5.25 -20.00 -4.95
C GLU A 403 -5.86 -19.32 -6.20
N ALA A 404 -6.56 -18.20 -6.04
CA ALA A 404 -7.28 -17.51 -7.11
C ALA A 404 -6.37 -16.71 -8.06
N ASN A 405 -5.42 -15.88 -7.60
CA ASN A 405 -4.41 -15.31 -8.53
C ASN A 405 -3.22 -16.23 -8.78
N ALA A 406 -3.09 -17.36 -8.06
CA ALA A 406 -2.22 -18.47 -8.47
C ALA A 406 -2.67 -19.10 -9.79
N THR A 407 -3.98 -19.27 -9.97
CA THR A 407 -4.57 -19.85 -11.18
C THR A 407 -4.69 -18.87 -12.35
N GLN A 408 -4.46 -17.57 -12.13
CA GLN A 408 -4.35 -16.56 -13.18
C GLN A 408 -3.00 -16.57 -13.93
N TYR A 409 -2.04 -17.38 -13.46
CA TYR A 409 -0.74 -17.55 -14.10
C TYR A 409 -0.37 -19.03 -14.26
N THR A 410 -0.80 -19.59 -15.39
CA THR A 410 -0.24 -20.85 -15.89
C THR A 410 0.86 -20.54 -16.91
N PRO A 411 2.08 -21.08 -16.74
CA PRO A 411 3.09 -21.06 -17.79
C PRO A 411 2.79 -22.21 -18.76
N ASP A 412 1.76 -22.09 -19.58
CA ASP A 412 1.71 -22.84 -20.83
C ASP A 412 0.98 -22.06 -21.92
N GLY A 413 1.77 -21.61 -22.90
CA GLY A 413 1.29 -21.00 -24.12
C GLY A 413 0.68 -22.06 -25.03
N SER A 414 -0.52 -22.53 -24.71
CA SER A 414 -1.36 -23.27 -25.65
C SER A 414 -2.77 -22.69 -25.63
N LEU A 415 -3.09 -22.01 -26.73
CA LEU A 415 -4.43 -21.56 -27.08
C LEU A 415 -5.37 -22.76 -27.05
N ASN A 416 -6.26 -22.81 -26.05
CA ASN A 416 -7.36 -23.75 -26.06
C ASN A 416 -8.41 -23.25 -27.06
N ASN A 417 -8.14 -23.50 -28.34
CA ASN A 417 -9.03 -23.15 -29.44
C ASN A 417 -10.21 -24.13 -29.44
N THR A 418 -11.26 -23.81 -28.68
CA THR A 418 -12.58 -24.39 -28.85
C THR A 418 -13.45 -23.43 -29.65
N HIS A 419 -13.10 -23.22 -30.93
CA HIS A 419 -14.06 -22.74 -31.91
C HIS A 419 -14.62 -23.91 -32.73
N ARG A 420 -15.78 -24.33 -32.25
CA ARG A 420 -16.79 -25.10 -32.96
C ARG A 420 -17.20 -24.31 -34.21
N THR A 421 -17.00 -24.86 -35.39
CA THR A 421 -17.82 -24.51 -36.57
C THR A 421 -18.41 -25.77 -37.18
N PRO A 422 -19.69 -25.70 -37.60
CA PRO A 422 -20.42 -26.83 -38.15
C PRO A 422 -20.29 -26.91 -39.68
N ASP A 423 -20.63 -28.11 -40.17
CA ASP A 423 -21.18 -28.41 -41.50
C ASP A 423 -20.24 -28.93 -42.60
N GLY A 424 -20.77 -29.88 -43.37
CA GLY A 424 -20.35 -30.08 -44.76
C GLY A 424 -19.49 -31.28 -45.15
N SER A 425 -20.09 -32.49 -45.10
CA SER A 425 -20.22 -33.37 -46.28
C SER A 425 -18.96 -33.93 -47.01
N VAL A 426 -18.82 -35.26 -46.87
CA VAL A 426 -18.75 -36.28 -47.96
C VAL A 426 -17.39 -36.81 -48.46
N ASN A 427 -17.32 -38.15 -48.35
CA ASN A 427 -16.67 -39.18 -49.19
C ASN A 427 -15.20 -39.60 -49.01
N ASN A 428 -15.10 -40.83 -48.47
CA ASN A 428 -14.74 -42.07 -49.19
C ASN A 428 -13.27 -42.23 -49.62
N THR A 429 -12.53 -43.15 -48.99
CA THR A 429 -12.19 -44.50 -49.54
C THR A 429 -11.07 -45.18 -48.75
N HIS A 430 -11.24 -46.50 -48.59
CA HIS A 430 -10.27 -47.57 -48.37
C HIS A 430 -8.76 -47.23 -48.36
N ARG A 431 -8.02 -47.76 -47.37
CA ARG A 431 -7.18 -48.96 -47.57
C ARG A 431 -6.66 -49.57 -46.26
N SER A 432 -6.79 -50.88 -46.18
CA SER A 432 -6.11 -51.81 -45.28
C SER A 432 -4.58 -51.67 -45.35
N THR A 433 -3.91 -51.81 -44.21
CA THR A 433 -3.20 -53.03 -43.76
C THR A 433 -2.75 -52.86 -42.33
#